data_AF-A0A969M7T8-F1
#
_entry.id   AF-A0A969M7T8-F1
#
_cell.length_a   1.000
_cell.length_b   1.000
_cell.length_c   1.000
_cell.angle_alpha   90.00
_cell.angle_beta   90.00
_cell.angle_gamma   90.00
#
_symmetry.space_group_name_H-M   'P 1'
#
loop_
_entity.id
_entity.type
_entity.pdbx_description
1 polymer ?
#
loop_
_entity_poly.entity_id
_entity_poly.type
_entity_poly.pdbx_seq_one_letter_code
_entity_poly.pdbx_strand_id
1 'polypeptide(L)'
;MSRGRPPKGIQHVDSTEASDETKQRLKILLQTLSGELSVEQACAQLQISEARFHELRTGWLQSAVDALEPKPKGRPPAPPPQEPGELDQLRARVKRLELELRAAQIREQIAAMMPHLLHPPTDQDKKK
;
A
#
# COMPACT_ATOMS: atom_id res chain seq x y z
N MET A 1 -14.59 -44.56 -19.18
CA MET A 1 -13.85 -44.18 -17.95
C MET A 1 -12.86 -43.11 -18.33
N SER A 2 -13.06 -41.85 -17.92
CA SER A 2 -12.24 -40.74 -18.41
C SER A 2 -10.82 -40.84 -17.83
N ARG A 3 -9.84 -41.12 -18.69
CA ARG A 3 -8.41 -41.12 -18.37
C ARG A 3 -7.89 -39.68 -18.44
N GLY A 4 -8.27 -38.84 -17.48
CA GLY A 4 -7.82 -37.46 -17.35
C GLY A 4 -7.29 -37.17 -15.94
N ARG A 5 -6.44 -36.15 -15.79
CA ARG A 5 -6.01 -35.65 -14.47
C ARG A 5 -7.26 -35.19 -13.70
N PRO A 6 -7.44 -35.58 -12.43
CA PRO A 6 -8.58 -35.14 -11.64
C PRO A 6 -8.57 -33.60 -11.49
N PRO A 7 -9.74 -32.94 -11.52
CA PRO A 7 -9.81 -31.50 -11.32
C PRO A 7 -9.33 -31.15 -9.91
N LYS A 8 -8.38 -30.22 -9.80
CA LYS A 8 -7.85 -29.78 -8.49
C LYS A 8 -8.82 -28.85 -7.75
N GLY A 9 -9.72 -28.18 -8.47
CA GLY A 9 -10.67 -27.23 -7.88
C GLY A 9 -9.97 -26.15 -7.05
N ILE A 10 -10.43 -25.97 -5.81
CA ILE A 10 -9.92 -24.99 -4.85
C ILE A 10 -8.41 -25.15 -4.53
N GLN A 11 -7.86 -26.36 -4.74
CA GLN A 11 -6.44 -26.67 -4.48
C GLN A 11 -5.50 -26.02 -5.50
N HIS A 12 -6.01 -25.40 -6.57
CA HIS A 12 -5.19 -24.54 -7.43
C HIS A 12 -4.54 -23.38 -6.65
N VAL A 13 -5.18 -22.93 -5.57
CA VAL A 13 -4.65 -21.87 -4.70
C VAL A 13 -3.35 -22.30 -4.00
N ASP A 14 -3.13 -23.59 -3.75
CA ASP A 14 -1.94 -24.06 -3.03
C ASP A 14 -0.64 -23.82 -3.81
N SER A 15 -0.74 -23.73 -5.14
CA SER A 15 0.39 -23.53 -6.05
C SER A 15 0.78 -22.05 -6.24
N THR A 16 0.08 -21.10 -5.61
CA THR A 16 0.42 -19.67 -5.73
C THR A 16 1.57 -19.28 -4.79
N GLU A 17 2.32 -18.24 -5.16
CA GLU A 17 3.38 -17.66 -4.32
C GLU A 17 2.76 -16.63 -3.36
N ALA A 18 2.25 -17.11 -2.23
CA ALA A 18 1.67 -16.30 -1.17
C ALA A 18 1.81 -17.00 0.18
N SER A 19 1.60 -16.28 1.29
CA SER A 19 1.55 -16.88 2.62
C SER A 19 0.36 -17.83 2.76
N ASP A 20 0.47 -18.81 3.67
CA ASP A 20 -0.60 -19.78 3.93
C ASP A 20 -1.90 -19.10 4.38
N GLU A 21 -1.78 -18.02 5.15
CA GLU A 21 -2.92 -17.19 5.55
C GLU A 21 -3.61 -16.56 4.34
N THR A 22 -2.86 -15.95 3.42
CA THR A 22 -3.43 -15.36 2.20
C THR A 22 -4.07 -16.41 1.30
N LYS A 23 -3.45 -17.59 1.17
CA LYS A 23 -4.04 -18.73 0.45
C LYS A 23 -5.35 -19.15 1.08
N GLN A 24 -5.41 -19.31 2.40
CA GLN A 24 -6.63 -19.69 3.11
C GLN A 24 -7.75 -18.65 2.91
N ARG A 25 -7.41 -17.36 2.98
CA ARG A 25 -8.36 -16.26 2.70
C ARG A 25 -8.94 -16.36 1.29
N LEU A 26 -8.09 -16.61 0.28
CA LEU A 26 -8.54 -16.77 -1.11
C LEU A 26 -9.42 -18.01 -1.29
N LYS A 27 -9.09 -19.13 -0.63
CA LYS A 27 -9.92 -20.34 -0.66
C LYS A 27 -11.33 -20.06 -0.10
N ILE A 28 -11.41 -19.38 1.04
CA ILE A 28 -12.69 -19.00 1.64
C ILE A 28 -13.50 -18.11 0.68
N LEU A 29 -12.89 -17.10 0.06
CA LEU A 29 -13.57 -16.25 -0.93
C LEU A 29 -14.14 -17.06 -2.10
N LEU A 30 -13.33 -17.95 -2.68
CA LEU A 30 -13.74 -18.81 -3.80
C LEU A 30 -14.87 -19.78 -3.39
N GLN A 31 -14.82 -20.36 -2.19
CA GLN A 31 -15.88 -21.22 -1.66
C GLN A 31 -17.19 -20.46 -1.42
N THR A 32 -17.12 -19.18 -1.03
CA THR A 32 -18.34 -18.35 -0.95
C THR A 32 -18.92 -18.02 -2.32
N LEU A 33 -18.09 -17.91 -3.37
CA LEU A 33 -18.58 -17.71 -4.72
C LEU A 33 -19.18 -18.97 -5.34
N SER A 34 -18.63 -20.15 -5.03
CA SER A 34 -19.18 -21.42 -5.51
C SER A 34 -20.43 -21.86 -4.74
N GLY A 35 -20.79 -21.15 -3.66
CA GLY A 35 -21.92 -21.49 -2.80
C GLY A 35 -21.65 -22.64 -1.82
N GLU A 36 -20.39 -23.11 -1.72
CA GLU A 36 -19.97 -24.15 -0.79
C GLU A 36 -19.89 -23.66 0.66
N LEU A 37 -19.69 -22.35 0.86
CA LEU A 37 -19.56 -21.72 2.17
C LEU A 37 -20.47 -20.48 2.24
N SER A 38 -21.22 -20.31 3.33
CA SER A 38 -22.02 -19.09 3.51
C SER A 38 -21.14 -17.89 3.87
N VAL A 39 -21.65 -16.68 3.61
CA VAL A 39 -20.96 -15.43 4.00
C VAL A 39 -20.76 -15.37 5.51
N GLU A 40 -21.74 -15.79 6.30
CA GLU A 40 -21.65 -15.83 7.77
C GLU A 40 -20.52 -16.76 8.24
N GLN A 41 -20.45 -17.97 7.67
CA GLN A 41 -19.40 -18.94 7.99
C GLN A 41 -18.01 -18.42 7.59
N ALA A 42 -17.91 -17.76 6.44
CA ALA A 42 -16.67 -17.13 5.98
C ALA A 42 -16.23 -16.01 6.93
N CYS A 43 -17.15 -15.15 7.37
CA CYS A 43 -16.88 -14.09 8.32
C CYS A 43 -16.39 -14.63 9.67
N ALA A 44 -17.00 -15.72 10.16
CA ALA A 44 -16.57 -16.41 11.37
C ALA A 44 -15.16 -17.00 11.25
N GLN A 45 -14.84 -17.66 10.14
CA GLN A 45 -13.50 -18.23 9.90
C GLN A 45 -12.42 -17.16 9.74
N LEU A 46 -12.75 -16.04 9.10
CA LEU A 46 -11.83 -14.93 8.86
C LEU A 46 -11.76 -13.94 10.01
N GLN A 47 -12.64 -14.07 11.02
CA GLN A 47 -12.78 -13.14 12.15
C GLN A 47 -12.94 -11.68 11.69
N ILE A 48 -13.80 -11.46 10.70
CA ILE A 48 -14.13 -10.12 10.18
C ILE A 48 -15.64 -9.90 10.15
N SER A 49 -16.04 -8.63 10.15
CA SER A 49 -17.44 -8.26 9.95
C SER A 49 -17.90 -8.54 8.52
N GLU A 50 -19.21 -8.70 8.34
CA GLU A 50 -19.82 -8.92 7.03
C GLU A 50 -19.52 -7.77 6.06
N ALA A 51 -19.60 -6.51 6.52
CA ALA A 51 -19.25 -5.34 5.72
C ALA A 51 -17.81 -5.43 5.17
N ARG A 52 -16.85 -5.77 6.04
CA ARG A 52 -15.44 -5.94 5.65
C ARG A 52 -15.25 -7.11 4.68
N PHE A 53 -16.03 -8.18 4.82
CA PHE A 53 -16.01 -9.29 3.88
C PHE A 53 -16.52 -8.88 2.49
N HIS A 54 -17.62 -8.13 2.41
CA HIS A 54 -18.14 -7.63 1.14
C HIS A 54 -17.18 -6.67 0.44
N GLU A 55 -16.53 -5.78 1.18
CA GLU A 55 -15.48 -4.89 0.66
C GLU A 55 -14.31 -5.70 0.08
N LEU A 56 -13.79 -6.66 0.85
CA LEU A 56 -12.71 -7.55 0.42
C LEU A 56 -13.08 -8.30 -0.86
N ARG A 57 -14.29 -8.88 -0.90
CA ARG A 57 -14.78 -9.63 -2.05
C ARG A 57 -14.91 -8.76 -3.28
N THR A 58 -15.46 -7.55 -3.13
CA THR A 58 -15.61 -6.58 -4.23
C THR A 58 -14.25 -6.18 -4.80
N GLY A 59 -13.31 -5.79 -3.93
CA GLY A 59 -11.98 -5.38 -4.36
C GLY A 59 -11.19 -6.49 -5.05
N TRP A 60 -11.28 -7.72 -4.54
CA TRP A 60 -10.66 -8.89 -5.18
C TRP A 60 -11.29 -9.21 -6.54
N LEU A 61 -12.62 -9.20 -6.65
CA LEU A 61 -13.30 -9.44 -7.93
C LEU A 61 -12.95 -8.40 -8.98
N GLN A 62 -12.90 -7.12 -8.60
CA GLN A 62 -12.47 -6.06 -9.51
C GLN A 62 -11.04 -6.30 -10.00
N SER A 63 -10.12 -6.61 -9.08
CA SER A 63 -8.72 -6.91 -9.43
C SER A 63 -8.60 -8.12 -10.37
N ALA A 64 -9.45 -9.14 -10.18
CA ALA A 64 -9.50 -10.31 -11.04
C ALA A 64 -9.99 -9.97 -12.45
N VAL A 65 -11.00 -9.11 -12.58
CA VAL A 65 -11.48 -8.60 -13.87
C VAL A 65 -10.37 -7.80 -14.57
N ASP A 66 -9.75 -6.85 -13.87
CA ASP A 66 -8.67 -6.01 -14.41
C ASP A 66 -7.47 -6.86 -14.89
N ALA A 67 -7.19 -7.97 -14.22
CA ALA A 67 -6.14 -8.90 -14.60
C ALA A 67 -6.47 -9.70 -15.88
N LEU A 68 -7.76 -9.92 -16.14
CA LEU A 68 -8.27 -10.67 -17.31
C LEU A 68 -8.52 -9.77 -18.53
N GLU A 69 -8.53 -8.45 -18.37
CA GLU A 69 -8.69 -7.51 -19.47
C GLU A 69 -7.65 -7.76 -20.59
N PRO A 70 -8.07 -7.74 -21.88
CA PRO A 70 -7.17 -7.98 -23.00
C PRO A 70 -6.01 -6.97 -23.02
N LYS A 71 -4.79 -7.49 -22.92
CA LYS A 71 -3.58 -6.68 -23.09
C LYS A 71 -3.08 -6.80 -24.53
N PRO A 72 -2.52 -5.73 -25.12
CA PRO A 72 -1.91 -5.80 -26.43
C PRO A 72 -0.89 -6.95 -26.46
N LYS A 73 -0.94 -7.76 -27.52
CA LYS A 73 -0.07 -8.92 -27.67
C LYS A 73 1.38 -8.46 -27.78
N GLY A 74 2.26 -9.07 -26.99
CA GLY A 74 3.70 -8.81 -26.98
C GLY A 74 4.20 -8.34 -25.63
N ARG A 75 5.52 -8.30 -25.46
CA ARG A 75 6.14 -7.67 -24.30
C ARG A 75 5.75 -6.19 -24.35
N PRO A 76 5.22 -5.61 -23.24
CA PRO A 76 5.03 -4.17 -23.17
C PRO A 76 6.31 -3.45 -23.61
N PRO A 77 6.22 -2.36 -24.37
CA PRO A 77 7.40 -1.56 -24.66
C PRO A 77 8.12 -1.26 -23.34
N ALA A 78 9.45 -1.29 -23.36
CA ALA A 78 10.20 -0.85 -22.19
C ALA A 78 9.64 0.52 -21.77
N PRO A 79 9.40 0.75 -20.47
CA PRO A 79 9.01 2.07 -20.03
C PRO A 79 10.00 3.07 -20.62
N PRO A 80 9.55 4.26 -21.05
CA PRO A 80 10.45 5.28 -21.54
C PRO A 80 11.56 5.42 -20.50
N PRO A 81 12.83 5.61 -20.92
CA PRO A 81 13.89 5.92 -19.98
C PRO A 81 13.35 7.02 -19.07
N GLN A 82 13.33 6.77 -17.75
CA GLN A 82 13.13 7.87 -16.81
C GLN A 82 14.16 8.92 -17.22
N GLU A 83 13.71 10.14 -17.49
CA GLU A 83 14.58 11.25 -17.91
C GLU A 83 15.83 11.20 -17.02
N PRO A 84 17.03 10.98 -17.59
CA PRO A 84 18.23 10.82 -16.78
C PRO A 84 18.40 12.08 -15.93
N GLY A 85 18.08 11.96 -14.63
CA GLY A 85 18.11 13.07 -13.69
C GLY A 85 16.80 13.35 -12.94
N GLU A 86 15.63 12.82 -13.32
CA GLU A 86 14.38 13.08 -12.58
C GLU A 86 14.46 12.55 -11.14
N LEU A 87 15.00 11.34 -10.97
CA LEU A 87 15.20 10.72 -9.67
C LEU A 87 16.22 11.50 -8.81
N ASP A 88 17.28 12.01 -9.42
CA ASP A 88 18.30 12.81 -8.73
C ASP A 88 17.80 14.21 -8.37
N GLN A 89 17.00 14.83 -9.26
CA GLN A 89 16.30 16.08 -8.98
C GLN A 89 15.30 15.92 -7.84
N LEU A 90 14.53 14.84 -7.84
CA LEU A 90 13.56 14.55 -6.78
C LEU A 90 14.27 14.29 -5.45
N ARG A 91 15.38 13.54 -5.45
CA ARG A 91 16.22 13.33 -4.26
C ARG A 91 16.82 14.63 -3.73
N ALA A 92 17.32 15.50 -4.61
CA ALA A 92 17.84 16.81 -4.23
C ALA A 92 16.73 17.70 -3.63
N ARG A 93 15.52 17.64 -4.21
CA ARG A 93 14.34 18.36 -3.71
C ARG A 93 13.94 17.89 -2.32
N VAL A 94 13.85 16.57 -2.10
CA VAL A 94 13.54 15.99 -0.79
C VAL A 94 14.54 16.44 0.26
N LYS A 95 15.84 16.30 -0.03
CA LYS A 95 16.91 16.70 0.92
C LYS A 95 16.85 18.18 1.27
N ARG A 96 16.54 19.04 0.31
CA ARG A 96 16.35 20.49 0.54
C ARG A 96 15.13 20.75 1.43
N LEU A 97 13.99 20.13 1.12
CA LEU A 97 12.75 20.30 1.87
C LEU A 97 12.87 19.80 3.31
N GLU A 98 13.58 18.69 3.53
CA GLU A 98 13.87 18.18 4.88
C GLU A 98 14.71 19.16 5.70
N LEU A 99 15.70 19.81 5.08
CA LEU A 99 16.51 20.83 5.75
C LEU A 99 15.67 22.07 6.09
N GLU A 100 14.86 22.55 5.14
CA GLU A 100 13.95 23.69 5.35
C GLU A 100 12.94 23.41 6.47
N LEU A 101 12.36 22.19 6.49
CA LEU A 101 11.44 21.75 7.53
C LEU A 101 12.12 21.71 8.89
N ARG A 102 13.33 21.12 8.99
CA ARG A 102 14.08 21.06 10.24
C ARG A 102 14.43 22.46 10.75
N ALA A 103 14.84 23.37 9.87
CA ALA A 103 15.11 24.76 10.25
C ALA A 103 13.84 25.48 10.74
N ALA A 104 12.69 25.24 10.11
CA ALA A 104 11.41 25.78 10.56
C ALA A 104 11.03 25.26 11.95
N GLN A 105 11.15 23.95 12.19
CA GLN A 105 10.88 23.32 13.49
C GLN A 105 11.80 23.85 14.58
N ILE A 106 13.09 24.03 14.30
CA ILE A 106 14.03 24.61 15.28
C ILE A 106 13.66 26.05 15.61
N ARG A 107 13.28 26.87 14.61
CA ARG A 107 12.83 28.25 14.85
C ARG A 107 11.57 28.29 15.71
N GLU A 108 10.62 27.39 15.46
CA GLU A 108 9.41 27.24 16.28
C GLU A 108 9.75 26.85 17.72
N GLN A 109 10.63 25.86 17.91
CA GLN A 109 11.09 25.43 19.24
C GLN A 109 11.78 26.56 20.01
N ILE A 110 12.66 27.33 19.35
CA ILE A 110 13.33 28.49 19.95
C ILE A 110 12.28 29.56 20.33
N ALA A 111 11.29 29.82 19.46
CA ALA A 111 10.22 30.77 19.78
C ALA A 111 9.43 30.36 21.03
N ALA A 112 9.15 29.06 21.17
CA ALA A 112 8.40 28.54 22.30
C ALA A 112 9.20 28.51 23.62
N MET A 113 10.49 28.15 23.57
CA MET A 113 11.30 27.89 24.77
C MET A 113 12.23 29.05 25.16
N MET A 114 12.73 29.81 24.19
CA MET A 114 13.74 30.86 24.38
C MET A 114 13.45 32.08 23.46
N PRO A 115 12.29 32.75 23.61
CA PRO A 115 11.84 33.79 22.70
C PRO A 115 12.80 35.00 22.61
N HIS A 116 13.56 35.26 23.67
CA HIS A 116 14.57 36.32 23.71
C HIS A 116 15.74 36.10 22.72
N LEU A 117 15.96 34.87 22.24
CA LEU A 117 16.99 34.58 21.23
C LEU A 117 16.54 34.91 19.79
N LEU A 118 15.26 35.20 19.57
CA LEU A 118 14.73 35.62 18.27
C LEU A 118 14.80 37.13 18.04
N HIS A 119 15.24 37.89 19.04
CA HIS A 119 15.41 39.34 18.95
C HIS A 119 16.92 39.66 19.02
N PRO A 120 17.47 40.46 18.09
CA PRO A 120 18.83 40.94 18.24
C PRO A 120 18.91 41.78 19.53
N PRO A 121 20.01 41.70 20.30
CA PRO A 121 20.13 42.44 21.55
C PRO A 121 20.02 43.93 21.26
N THR A 122 18.98 44.56 21.80
CA THR A 122 18.84 46.01 21.78
C THR A 122 19.90 46.63 22.70
N ASP A 123 20.42 47.80 22.32
CA ASP A 123 21.56 48.50 22.95
C ASP A 123 21.43 48.79 24.46
N GLN A 124 20.30 48.46 25.08
CA GLN A 124 20.03 48.66 26.50
C GLN A 124 20.67 47.60 27.42
N ASP A 125 21.08 46.44 26.91
CA ASP A 125 21.70 45.37 27.71
C ASP A 125 23.21 45.56 27.94
N LYS A 126 23.86 46.53 27.27
CA LYS A 126 25.31 46.79 27.39
C LYS A 126 25.69 47.80 28.49
N LYS A 127 24.71 48.33 29.22
CA LYS A 127 24.93 49.23 30.37
C LYS A 127 24.56 48.53 31.68
N LYS A 128 25.38 47.57 32.10
CA LYS A 128 25.47 47.16 33.51
C LYS A 128 26.85 46.63 33.83
#